data_AF-A0AAD1D283-F1
#
_entry.id   AF-A0AAD1D283-F1
#
_cell.length_a   1.000
_cell.length_b   1.000
_cell.length_c   1.000
_cell.angle_alpha   90.00
_cell.angle_beta   90.00
_cell.angle_gamma   90.00
#
_symmetry.space_group_name_H-M   'P 1'
#
loop_
_entity.id
_entity.type
_entity.pdbx_description
1 polymer ?
#
loop_
_entity_poly.entity_id
_entity_poly.type
_entity_poly.pdbx_seq_one_letter_code
_entity_poly.pdbx_strand_id
1 'polypeptide(L)'
;MTIANLKALTCAGLLLLGTTLPAEAVTDRFVFEKSIPELQEAMTTGKVTSRQLVEAYLARIAAYDQQGPRLNAVITLNPDALEDASRLDRERTEKGPRGPLHGIPVLIKDNFAVAGLPTSDGTLALATYKATADAFQVRRLRDAGAIILGKTTMHELAMSVITVSSLSGETRNPYDPRRTPGGSSGGTGASIGASFAAAGMGSDTCGSIRIPAAYQSLFGIRGTAGLSSRSGVVPLSSTQDEAGPLARTVTDLAIMLDATVGADPDDPITKAMAERPAPAYREGLKPGGLKGARIGVLQTLLAPEKMDAAMRDKTLAALEAMKAEGAEIIDVTIPDFEPTMRAASVIAYEFARDFAAYLARHPGAPITSASDIAGKGLVHEAVDARVKQRSAAATQDEKAYAEALAKRAVARRVILDAMAAAGVDALAYPTSLQPPPLRGAEMFGVGTCTISAVTGLPALSVPLGLSINALPVGLDLLGKPFEEAKLLNLAYGWEQAAHPRTPPFSTPPLANGKAPAPSRFKVQTPAEGPRADVAFIYDPLNATLRYTARLDRLGSDEPVALTLQRTEDGKPGAIIANLLRPGQRKASGDLQLDTRARADIAAGRLYLRLYTRAHPLGWAEAPLQQQ
;
A
#
# COMPACT_ATOMS: atom_id res chain seq x y z
N MET A 1 -6.63 80.46 43.66
CA MET A 1 -8.01 80.05 44.02
C MET A 1 -8.20 78.60 43.58
N THR A 2 -8.35 77.69 44.57
CA THR A 2 -9.15 76.43 44.57
C THR A 2 -9.18 75.56 43.31
N ILE A 3 -8.54 74.38 43.26
CA ILE A 3 -8.97 73.04 43.78
C ILE A 3 -10.34 72.57 43.24
N ALA A 4 -10.35 71.50 42.42
CA ALA A 4 -10.95 70.19 42.75
C ALA A 4 -11.02 69.18 41.58
N ASN A 5 -10.33 68.05 41.79
CA ASN A 5 -10.71 66.65 41.47
C ASN A 5 -11.13 66.21 40.07
N LEU A 6 -10.29 65.39 39.42
CA LEU A 6 -10.76 64.17 38.73
C LEU A 6 -9.81 62.99 39.02
N LYS A 7 -10.40 61.87 39.47
CA LYS A 7 -9.73 60.64 39.90
C LYS A 7 -9.16 59.87 38.72
N ALA A 8 -7.91 59.41 38.85
CA ALA A 8 -7.33 58.37 38.00
C ALA A 8 -7.85 57.00 38.46
N LEU A 9 -8.36 56.21 37.50
CA LEU A 9 -8.59 54.77 37.67
C LEU A 9 -7.80 54.03 36.58
N THR A 10 -6.78 53.31 37.03
CA THR A 10 -5.91 52.46 36.23
C THR A 10 -6.65 51.16 35.91
N CYS A 11 -6.98 50.90 34.64
CA CYS A 11 -7.46 49.60 34.20
C CYS A 11 -6.27 48.72 33.79
N ALA A 12 -6.09 47.62 34.51
CA ALA A 12 -5.15 46.55 34.22
C ALA A 12 -5.51 45.85 32.89
N GLY A 13 -4.60 45.90 31.92
CA GLY A 13 -4.64 45.04 30.74
C GLY A 13 -3.97 43.71 31.07
N LEU A 14 -4.75 42.62 31.11
CA LEU A 14 -4.23 41.26 31.08
C LEU A 14 -3.54 41.04 29.71
N LEU A 15 -2.22 41.02 29.68
CA LEU A 15 -1.45 40.41 28.60
C LEU A 15 -1.55 38.88 28.76
N LEU A 16 -2.45 38.26 28.02
CA LEU A 16 -2.37 36.83 27.71
C LEU A 16 -1.14 36.62 26.82
N LEU A 17 -0.02 36.26 27.44
CA LEU A 17 1.14 35.67 26.76
C LEU A 17 0.70 34.34 26.15
N GLY A 18 0.20 34.40 24.91
CA GLY A 18 0.05 33.23 24.06
C GLY A 18 1.43 32.66 23.78
N THR A 19 1.78 31.56 24.44
CA THR A 19 2.96 30.79 24.12
C THR A 19 2.80 30.23 22.70
N THR A 20 3.43 30.88 21.72
CA THR A 20 3.60 30.31 20.38
C THR A 20 4.49 29.09 20.50
N LEU A 21 3.91 27.90 20.41
CA LEU A 21 4.68 26.68 20.24
C LEU A 21 5.51 26.80 18.95
N PRO A 22 6.80 26.42 18.96
CA PRO A 22 7.61 26.44 17.75
C PRO A 22 6.99 25.53 16.67
N ALA A 23 6.91 26.06 15.44
CA ALA A 23 6.20 25.46 14.31
C ALA A 23 6.78 24.13 13.78
N GLU A 24 7.93 23.66 14.29
CA GLU A 24 8.67 22.52 13.73
C GLU A 24 8.38 21.15 14.37
N ALA A 25 7.62 21.09 15.47
CA ALA A 25 7.36 19.83 16.20
C ALA A 25 5.90 19.33 16.15
N VAL A 26 5.01 19.98 15.39
CA VAL A 26 3.55 19.82 15.57
C VAL A 26 2.87 18.82 14.62
N THR A 27 3.54 18.29 13.59
CA THR A 27 2.77 17.82 12.41
C THR A 27 2.66 16.30 12.18
N ASP A 28 3.66 15.47 12.53
CA ASP A 28 3.62 14.03 12.18
C ASP A 28 2.50 13.24 12.92
N ARG A 29 2.20 13.61 14.17
CA ARG A 29 1.11 13.01 14.97
C ARG A 29 -0.28 13.11 14.32
N PHE A 30 -0.44 14.06 13.39
CA PHE A 30 -1.69 14.28 12.67
C PHE A 30 -1.74 13.52 11.35
N VAL A 31 -0.64 12.93 10.87
CA VAL A 31 -0.63 12.22 9.57
C VAL A 31 -0.30 10.75 9.67
N PHE A 32 0.48 10.33 10.67
CA PHE A 32 0.77 8.91 10.90
C PHE A 32 -0.47 8.17 11.39
N GLU A 33 -0.92 7.19 10.61
CA GLU A 33 -2.06 6.32 10.93
C GLU A 33 -3.37 7.06 11.24
N LYS A 34 -3.53 8.29 10.73
CA LYS A 34 -4.78 9.05 10.87
C LYS A 34 -5.76 8.75 9.73
N SER A 35 -7.03 8.56 10.12
CA SER A 35 -8.17 8.43 9.23
C SER A 35 -8.70 9.78 8.79
N ILE A 36 -9.41 9.84 7.66
CA ILE A 36 -10.03 11.06 7.13
C ILE A 36 -10.97 11.71 8.16
N PRO A 37 -11.82 10.98 8.90
CA PRO A 37 -12.62 11.58 9.98
C PRO A 37 -11.78 12.22 11.09
N GLU A 38 -10.69 11.59 11.54
CA GLU A 38 -9.80 12.18 12.55
C GLU A 38 -9.10 13.45 12.03
N LEU A 39 -8.70 13.46 10.76
CA LEU A 39 -8.12 14.64 10.11
C LEU A 39 -9.13 15.79 10.02
N GLN A 40 -10.38 15.49 9.63
CA GLN A 40 -11.46 16.47 9.59
C GLN A 40 -11.76 17.04 10.97
N GLU A 41 -11.80 16.19 12.00
CA GLU A 41 -12.02 16.63 13.38
C GLU A 41 -10.88 17.54 13.87
N ALA A 42 -9.63 17.19 13.56
CA ALA A 42 -8.47 18.01 13.90
C ALA A 42 -8.51 19.39 13.21
N MET A 43 -8.93 19.45 11.93
CA MET A 43 -9.11 20.71 11.21
C MET A 43 -10.30 21.52 11.74
N THR A 44 -11.41 20.87 12.05
CA THR A 44 -12.63 21.53 12.56
C THR A 44 -12.41 22.13 13.94
N THR A 45 -11.62 21.47 14.78
CA THR A 45 -11.26 21.95 16.13
C THR A 45 -10.06 22.90 16.14
N GLY A 46 -9.53 23.28 14.97
CA GLY A 46 -8.41 24.22 14.85
C GLY A 46 -7.06 23.68 15.34
N LYS A 47 -6.93 22.36 15.53
CA LYS A 47 -5.68 21.72 15.98
C LYS A 47 -4.63 21.64 14.87
N VAL A 48 -5.07 21.64 13.61
CA VAL A 48 -4.24 21.59 12.41
C VAL A 48 -4.99 22.25 11.26
N THR A 49 -4.29 22.75 10.25
CA THR A 49 -4.84 23.26 9.00
C THR A 49 -4.58 22.27 7.86
N SER A 50 -5.30 22.39 6.73
CA SER A 50 -5.02 21.60 5.53
C SER A 50 -3.58 21.82 5.05
N ARG A 51 -3.11 23.07 5.06
CA ARG A 51 -1.73 23.41 4.71
C ARG A 51 -0.72 22.66 5.60
N GLN A 52 -0.93 22.66 6.92
CA GLN A 52 -0.06 21.94 7.85
C GLN A 52 -0.10 20.42 7.64
N LEU A 53 -1.24 19.85 7.26
CA LEU A 53 -1.32 18.44 6.87
C LEU A 53 -0.50 18.14 5.61
N VAL A 54 -0.58 19.00 4.59
CA VAL A 54 0.25 18.87 3.38
C VAL A 54 1.74 18.96 3.74
N GLU A 55 2.15 19.94 4.53
CA GLU A 55 3.54 20.08 5.00
C GLU A 55 4.02 18.82 5.76
N ALA A 56 3.15 18.23 6.60
CA ALA A 56 3.43 17.00 7.33
C ALA A 56 3.65 15.79 6.41
N TYR A 57 2.76 15.58 5.43
CA TYR A 57 2.89 14.48 4.47
C TYR A 57 4.12 14.66 3.58
N LEU A 58 4.42 15.88 3.13
CA LEU A 58 5.63 16.20 2.37
C LEU A 58 6.90 15.89 3.19
N ALA A 59 6.91 16.20 4.49
CA ALA A 59 8.03 15.84 5.37
C ALA A 59 8.24 14.33 5.46
N ARG A 60 7.15 13.54 5.56
CA ARG A 60 7.23 12.07 5.55
C ARG A 60 7.76 11.53 4.23
N ILE A 61 7.28 12.05 3.10
CA ILE A 61 7.77 11.68 1.76
C ILE A 61 9.27 11.99 1.64
N ALA A 62 9.71 13.18 2.05
CA ALA A 62 11.12 13.55 2.00
C ALA A 62 12.00 12.63 2.86
N ALA A 63 11.51 12.21 4.03
CA ALA A 63 12.24 11.38 4.98
C ALA A 63 12.37 9.90 4.54
N TYR A 64 11.38 9.37 3.82
CA TYR A 64 11.26 7.92 3.61
C TYR A 64 11.18 7.46 2.14
N ASP A 65 10.74 8.33 1.22
CA ASP A 65 10.49 7.92 -0.16
C ASP A 65 11.79 7.76 -0.95
N GLN A 66 12.64 8.79 -0.96
CA GLN A 66 13.95 8.77 -1.65
C GLN A 66 15.13 8.62 -0.68
N GLN A 67 14.87 8.78 0.63
CA GLN A 67 15.80 8.62 1.74
C GLN A 67 15.35 7.46 2.64
N GLY A 68 16.05 7.20 3.75
CA GLY A 68 15.68 6.14 4.70
C GLY A 68 15.57 4.75 4.01
N PRO A 69 14.39 4.11 4.01
CA PRO A 69 14.17 2.83 3.32
C PRO A 69 14.15 2.93 1.78
N ARG A 70 14.08 4.16 1.23
CA ARG A 70 14.01 4.47 -0.20
C ARG A 70 12.84 3.77 -0.90
N LEU A 71 11.63 4.01 -0.40
CA LEU A 71 10.42 3.36 -0.92
C LEU A 71 10.18 3.61 -2.40
N ASN A 72 10.51 4.80 -2.90
CA ASN A 72 10.35 5.20 -4.30
C ASN A 72 8.92 4.95 -4.81
N ALA A 73 7.95 5.49 -4.09
CA ALA A 73 6.51 5.31 -4.28
C ALA A 73 5.83 6.55 -4.90
N VAL A 74 6.46 7.73 -4.86
CA VAL A 74 5.95 8.98 -5.44
C VAL A 74 6.77 9.35 -6.68
N ILE A 75 6.11 9.51 -7.83
CA ILE A 75 6.79 9.82 -9.09
C ILE A 75 6.84 11.33 -9.38
N THR A 76 5.82 12.07 -8.95
CA THR A 76 5.74 13.52 -9.16
C THR A 76 4.96 14.14 -8.01
N LEU A 77 5.49 15.18 -7.38
CA LEU A 77 4.74 15.99 -6.43
C LEU A 77 4.00 17.12 -7.17
N ASN A 78 2.80 17.45 -6.71
CA ASN A 78 2.06 18.59 -7.24
C ASN A 78 2.66 19.89 -6.66
N PRO A 79 3.27 20.78 -7.47
CA PRO A 79 3.85 22.03 -6.97
C PRO A 79 2.80 22.95 -6.33
N ASP A 80 1.54 22.83 -6.74
CA ASP A 80 0.45 23.71 -6.29
C ASP A 80 -0.22 23.21 -4.99
N ALA A 81 0.17 22.05 -4.46
CA ALA A 81 -0.51 21.40 -3.33
C ALA A 81 -0.61 22.27 -2.07
N LEU A 82 0.43 23.04 -1.75
CA LEU A 82 0.43 23.96 -0.61
C LEU A 82 -0.47 25.17 -0.83
N GLU A 83 -0.53 25.68 -2.06
CA GLU A 83 -1.41 26.79 -2.42
C GLU A 83 -2.87 26.36 -2.41
N ASP A 84 -3.17 25.21 -3.01
CA ASP A 84 -4.50 24.59 -2.96
C ASP A 84 -4.97 24.37 -1.52
N ALA A 85 -4.10 23.87 -0.65
CA ALA A 85 -4.42 23.67 0.77
C ALA A 85 -4.71 25.00 1.48
N SER A 86 -3.89 26.02 1.23
CA SER A 86 -4.10 27.36 1.79
C SER A 86 -5.41 27.99 1.30
N ARG A 87 -5.81 27.72 0.05
CA ARG A 87 -7.10 28.16 -0.50
C ARG A 87 -8.26 27.45 0.18
N LEU A 88 -8.17 26.13 0.42
CA LEU A 88 -9.21 25.38 1.11
C LEU A 88 -9.30 25.71 2.60
N ASP A 89 -8.21 26.10 3.25
CA ASP A 89 -8.24 26.64 4.63
C ASP A 89 -9.03 27.95 4.70
N ARG A 90 -8.84 28.87 3.74
CA ARG A 90 -9.66 30.08 3.62
C ARG A 90 -11.12 29.74 3.35
N GLU A 91 -11.37 28.86 2.38
CA GLU A 91 -12.72 28.44 2.03
C GLU A 91 -13.47 27.82 3.21
N ARG A 92 -12.79 26.99 4.02
CA ARG A 92 -13.35 26.41 5.25
C ARG A 92 -13.84 27.48 6.21
N THR A 93 -13.08 28.57 6.34
CA THR A 93 -13.40 29.69 7.25
C THR A 93 -14.52 30.57 6.70
N GLU A 94 -14.52 30.84 5.39
CA GLU A 94 -15.45 31.77 4.74
C GLU A 94 -16.80 31.13 4.39
N LYS A 95 -16.80 29.87 3.96
CA LYS A 95 -17.97 29.19 3.37
C LYS A 95 -18.32 27.86 4.05
N GLY A 96 -17.43 27.35 4.91
CA GLY A 96 -17.53 26.01 5.46
C GLY A 96 -16.90 24.94 4.55
N PRO A 97 -16.75 23.70 5.04
CA PRO A 97 -16.17 22.61 4.27
C PRO A 97 -17.13 22.09 3.18
N ARG A 98 -16.59 21.72 2.01
CA ARG A 98 -17.36 21.08 0.91
C ARG A 98 -17.88 19.68 1.26
N GLY A 99 -17.32 19.04 2.28
CA GLY A 99 -17.64 17.69 2.70
C GLY A 99 -16.46 16.99 3.37
N PRO A 100 -16.51 15.65 3.51
CA PRO A 100 -15.49 14.87 4.22
C PRO A 100 -14.07 14.98 3.66
N LEU A 101 -13.92 15.30 2.38
CA LEU A 101 -12.61 15.43 1.72
C LEU A 101 -12.03 16.84 1.74
N HIS A 102 -12.74 17.83 2.29
CA HIS A 102 -12.30 19.24 2.27
C HIS A 102 -10.94 19.42 2.95
N GLY A 103 -9.90 19.76 2.18
CA GLY A 103 -8.54 19.94 2.65
C GLY A 103 -7.76 18.65 2.90
N ILE A 104 -8.25 17.49 2.45
CA ILE A 104 -7.62 16.18 2.70
C ILE A 104 -6.62 15.85 1.58
N PRO A 105 -5.33 15.61 1.89
CA PRO A 105 -4.33 15.21 0.89
C PRO A 105 -4.50 13.76 0.42
N VAL A 106 -4.57 13.57 -0.90
CA VAL A 106 -4.65 12.27 -1.56
C VAL A 106 -3.58 12.13 -2.64
N LEU A 107 -3.16 10.89 -2.91
CA LEU A 107 -2.20 10.57 -3.97
C LEU A 107 -2.87 9.80 -5.10
N ILE A 108 -2.50 10.11 -6.34
CA ILE A 108 -3.16 9.58 -7.53
C ILE A 108 -2.17 8.73 -8.33
N LYS A 109 -2.54 7.53 -8.77
CA LYS A 109 -1.67 6.72 -9.63
C LYS A 109 -1.32 7.46 -10.92
N ASP A 110 -0.10 7.25 -11.44
CA ASP A 110 0.41 8.05 -12.54
C ASP A 110 -0.35 7.91 -13.87
N ASN A 111 -1.11 6.84 -14.07
CA ASN A 111 -1.95 6.66 -15.25
C ASN A 111 -3.25 7.45 -15.24
N PHE A 112 -3.54 8.25 -14.22
CA PHE A 112 -4.66 9.19 -14.23
C PHE A 112 -4.16 10.55 -14.71
N ALA A 113 -4.89 11.15 -15.64
CA ALA A 113 -4.72 12.54 -16.02
C ALA A 113 -4.97 13.45 -14.82
N VAL A 114 -3.99 14.30 -14.52
CA VAL A 114 -4.12 15.41 -13.56
C VAL A 114 -3.64 16.66 -14.29
N ALA A 115 -4.53 17.64 -14.47
CA ALA A 115 -4.24 18.85 -15.21
C ALA A 115 -2.97 19.53 -14.70
N GLY A 116 -2.05 19.86 -15.60
CA GLY A 116 -0.77 20.50 -15.31
C GLY A 116 0.37 19.54 -14.91
N LEU A 117 0.06 18.29 -14.56
CA LEU A 117 1.06 17.28 -14.19
C LEU A 117 1.33 16.29 -15.33
N PRO A 118 2.54 15.69 -15.37
CA PRO A 118 2.80 14.54 -16.22
C PRO A 118 1.82 13.38 -15.96
N THR A 119 1.46 12.68 -17.03
CA THR A 119 0.69 11.43 -16.99
C THR A 119 1.45 10.43 -17.84
N SER A 120 2.44 9.78 -17.23
CA SER A 120 3.45 9.03 -17.97
C SER A 120 3.15 7.53 -18.04
N ASP A 121 2.18 7.03 -17.27
CA ASP A 121 1.90 5.59 -17.14
C ASP A 121 3.17 4.78 -16.72
N GLY A 122 4.10 5.45 -16.03
CA GLY A 122 5.42 4.93 -15.65
C GLY A 122 6.45 4.83 -16.78
N THR A 123 6.12 5.18 -18.03
CA THR A 123 7.04 5.04 -19.16
C THR A 123 7.79 6.34 -19.50
N LEU A 124 9.08 6.21 -19.84
CA LEU A 124 9.86 7.31 -20.43
C LEU A 124 9.21 7.84 -21.72
N ALA A 125 8.47 7.00 -22.45
CA ALA A 125 7.81 7.40 -23.68
C ALA A 125 6.70 8.42 -23.50
N LEU A 126 6.19 8.62 -22.28
CA LEU A 126 5.17 9.63 -21.96
C LEU A 126 5.64 10.59 -20.85
N ALA A 127 6.92 10.57 -20.46
CA ALA A 127 7.45 11.36 -19.34
C ALA A 127 7.26 12.88 -19.51
N THR A 128 7.24 13.37 -20.74
CA THR A 128 7.04 14.80 -21.06
C THR A 128 5.58 15.16 -21.34
N TYR A 129 4.69 14.17 -21.43
CA TYR A 129 3.28 14.41 -21.69
C TYR A 129 2.59 14.94 -20.43
N LYS A 130 2.15 16.20 -20.48
CA LYS A 130 1.36 16.84 -19.43
C LYS A 130 -0.11 16.83 -19.81
N ALA A 131 -0.96 16.37 -18.90
CA ALA A 131 -2.40 16.40 -19.10
C ALA A 131 -2.93 17.84 -19.06
N THR A 132 -3.86 18.16 -19.96
CA THR A 132 -4.52 19.48 -20.03
C THR A 132 -5.82 19.54 -19.23
N ALA A 133 -6.36 18.37 -18.86
CA ALA A 133 -7.57 18.23 -18.07
C ALA A 133 -7.40 17.10 -17.05
N ASP A 134 -8.21 17.15 -16.00
CA ASP A 134 -8.30 16.07 -15.03
C ASP A 134 -9.08 14.88 -15.60
N ALA A 135 -8.64 13.68 -15.22
CA ALA A 135 -9.49 12.50 -15.29
C ALA A 135 -10.79 12.73 -14.50
N PHE A 136 -11.88 12.07 -14.88
CA PHE A 136 -13.20 12.26 -14.27
C PHE A 136 -13.13 12.16 -12.74
N GLN A 137 -12.47 11.11 -12.24
CA GLN A 137 -12.36 10.87 -10.80
C GLN A 137 -11.49 11.90 -10.08
N VAL A 138 -10.44 12.41 -10.73
CA VAL A 138 -9.58 13.47 -10.16
C VAL A 138 -10.37 14.78 -10.04
N ARG A 139 -11.15 15.13 -11.06
CA ARG A 139 -12.06 16.28 -11.03
C ARG A 139 -13.04 16.15 -9.86
N ARG A 140 -13.71 15.00 -9.73
CA ARG A 140 -14.66 14.77 -8.62
C ARG A 140 -14.02 14.86 -7.23
N LEU A 141 -12.78 14.37 -7.08
CA LEU A 141 -12.02 14.54 -5.83
C LEU A 141 -11.75 16.02 -5.53
N ARG A 142 -11.32 16.81 -6.53
CA ARG A 142 -11.14 18.27 -6.38
C ARG A 142 -12.45 18.99 -6.06
N ASP A 143 -13.55 18.61 -6.70
CA ASP A 143 -14.88 19.16 -6.43
C ASP A 143 -15.29 18.89 -4.98
N ALA A 144 -15.02 17.69 -4.45
CA ALA A 144 -15.21 17.33 -3.04
C ALA A 144 -14.22 18.01 -2.07
N GLY A 145 -13.27 18.79 -2.59
CA GLY A 145 -12.28 19.54 -1.80
C GLY A 145 -11.03 18.74 -1.43
N ALA A 146 -10.73 17.62 -2.07
CA ALA A 146 -9.47 16.92 -1.85
C ALA A 146 -8.27 17.71 -2.41
N ILE A 147 -7.13 17.60 -1.74
CA ILE A 147 -5.84 18.12 -2.23
C ILE A 147 -5.12 17.00 -2.97
N ILE A 148 -4.86 17.20 -4.27
CA ILE A 148 -4.02 16.27 -5.04
C ILE A 148 -2.57 16.54 -4.68
N LEU A 149 -1.97 15.70 -3.83
CA LEU A 149 -0.60 15.87 -3.34
C LEU A 149 0.44 15.58 -4.43
N GLY A 150 0.10 14.69 -5.36
CA GLY A 150 1.00 14.26 -6.42
C GLY A 150 0.56 12.95 -7.06
N LYS A 151 1.47 12.39 -7.86
CA LYS A 151 1.33 11.15 -8.60
C LYS A 151 2.19 10.06 -7.97
N THR A 152 1.68 8.83 -7.87
CA THR A 152 2.46 7.68 -7.39
C THR A 152 3.06 6.89 -8.54
N THR A 153 4.20 6.24 -8.28
CA THR A 153 4.78 5.26 -9.20
C THR A 153 3.81 4.11 -9.46
N MET A 154 4.06 3.40 -10.55
CA MET A 154 3.29 2.23 -10.93
C MET A 154 4.15 1.26 -11.73
N HIS A 155 3.67 0.02 -11.90
CA HIS A 155 4.27 -0.85 -12.90
C HIS A 155 3.97 -0.27 -14.28
N GLU A 156 5.02 -0.13 -15.09
CA GLU A 156 4.95 0.53 -16.39
C GLU A 156 3.84 -0.04 -17.27
N LEU A 157 3.05 0.87 -17.85
CA LEU A 157 1.91 0.57 -18.72
C LEU A 157 0.86 -0.36 -18.09
N ALA A 158 0.81 -0.39 -16.75
CA ALA A 158 -0.01 -1.29 -15.94
C ALA A 158 0.16 -2.80 -16.26
N MET A 159 1.27 -3.20 -16.89
CA MET A 159 1.40 -4.52 -17.51
C MET A 159 1.75 -5.69 -16.58
N SER A 160 1.99 -5.42 -15.30
CA SER A 160 2.33 -6.42 -14.28
C SER A 160 2.09 -5.86 -12.88
N VAL A 161 2.44 -6.66 -11.89
CA VAL A 161 2.06 -6.47 -10.48
C VAL A 161 3.30 -6.40 -9.55
N ILE A 162 4.46 -6.00 -10.08
CA ILE A 162 5.72 -5.88 -9.31
C ILE A 162 6.27 -4.44 -9.19
N THR A 163 5.59 -3.46 -9.79
CA THR A 163 5.90 -2.00 -9.74
C THR A 163 7.36 -1.66 -10.04
N VAL A 164 7.69 -1.80 -11.32
CA VAL A 164 8.97 -1.45 -11.94
C VAL A 164 8.65 -0.65 -13.18
N SER A 165 9.43 0.40 -13.47
CA SER A 165 9.20 1.25 -14.64
C SER A 165 10.48 1.86 -15.19
N SER A 166 10.48 2.21 -16.48
CA SER A 166 11.61 2.90 -17.12
C SER A 166 11.82 4.31 -16.60
N LEU A 167 10.77 4.99 -16.15
CA LEU A 167 10.86 6.37 -15.65
C LEU A 167 11.30 6.44 -14.18
N SER A 168 10.78 5.56 -13.33
CA SER A 168 10.98 5.64 -11.88
C SER A 168 11.84 4.52 -11.29
N GLY A 169 12.21 3.50 -12.05
CA GLY A 169 12.82 2.29 -11.50
C GLY A 169 11.83 1.49 -10.65
N GLU A 170 12.29 0.93 -9.53
CA GLU A 170 11.51 -0.01 -8.71
C GLU A 170 11.02 0.61 -7.40
N THR A 171 9.75 0.38 -7.07
CA THR A 171 9.16 0.73 -5.77
C THR A 171 9.36 -0.40 -4.76
N ARG A 172 9.55 -0.07 -3.48
CA ARG A 172 9.79 -1.03 -2.39
C ARG A 172 8.59 -1.13 -1.46
N ASN A 173 8.41 -2.32 -0.90
CA ASN A 173 7.40 -2.60 0.11
C ASN A 173 7.82 -2.04 1.48
N PRO A 174 7.06 -1.13 2.13
CA PRO A 174 7.39 -0.65 3.47
C PRO A 174 7.35 -1.74 4.56
N TYR A 175 6.68 -2.88 4.37
CA TYR A 175 6.76 -4.01 5.32
C TYR A 175 8.05 -4.82 5.21
N ASP A 176 8.75 -4.75 4.07
CA ASP A 176 10.08 -5.31 3.85
C ASP A 176 10.68 -4.67 2.58
N PRO A 177 11.59 -3.67 2.69
CA PRO A 177 12.12 -2.94 1.54
C PRO A 177 12.86 -3.79 0.49
N ARG A 178 13.11 -5.08 0.79
CA ARG A 178 13.66 -6.05 -0.17
C ARG A 178 12.60 -6.67 -1.08
N ARG A 179 11.31 -6.39 -0.87
CA ARG A 179 10.17 -6.98 -1.59
C ARG A 179 9.43 -5.94 -2.43
N THR A 180 8.69 -6.43 -3.42
CA THR A 180 7.77 -5.60 -4.21
C THR A 180 6.55 -5.18 -3.37
N PRO A 181 6.01 -3.97 -3.56
CA PRO A 181 4.75 -3.56 -2.94
C PRO A 181 3.52 -4.19 -3.62
N GLY A 182 3.71 -5.02 -4.65
CA GLY A 182 2.64 -5.44 -5.55
C GLY A 182 2.53 -4.46 -6.70
N GLY A 183 1.44 -4.51 -7.46
CA GLY A 183 1.21 -3.58 -8.56
C GLY A 183 -0.06 -3.91 -9.32
N SER A 184 -0.36 -3.19 -10.40
CA SER A 184 0.42 -2.06 -10.92
C SER A 184 0.30 -0.79 -10.08
N SER A 185 -0.68 -0.65 -9.19
CA SER A 185 -0.81 0.50 -8.27
C SER A 185 0.09 0.38 -7.03
N GLY A 186 1.31 -0.15 -7.18
CA GLY A 186 2.19 -0.43 -6.05
C GLY A 186 2.73 0.82 -5.37
N GLY A 187 2.96 1.92 -6.13
CA GLY A 187 3.28 3.22 -5.54
C GLY A 187 2.14 3.77 -4.70
N THR A 188 0.89 3.63 -5.15
CA THR A 188 -0.29 3.99 -4.34
C THR A 188 -0.32 3.17 -3.07
N GLY A 189 -0.23 1.84 -3.17
CA GLY A 189 -0.23 0.96 -1.99
C GLY A 189 0.88 1.30 -1.00
N ALA A 190 2.14 1.41 -1.46
CA ALA A 190 3.28 1.72 -0.61
C ALA A 190 3.14 3.09 0.05
N SER A 191 2.67 4.10 -0.69
CA SER A 191 2.45 5.46 -0.16
C SER A 191 1.41 5.48 0.95
N ILE A 192 0.26 4.81 0.77
CA ILE A 192 -0.80 4.78 1.78
C ILE A 192 -0.42 3.91 2.97
N GLY A 193 0.28 2.79 2.73
CA GLY A 193 0.85 1.93 3.77
C GLY A 193 1.86 2.67 4.65
N ALA A 194 2.66 3.57 4.07
CA ALA A 194 3.66 4.40 4.74
C ALA A 194 3.14 5.75 5.29
N SER A 195 1.82 5.99 5.22
CA SER A 195 1.20 7.27 5.62
C SER A 195 1.80 8.50 4.88
N PHE A 196 1.97 8.42 3.56
CA PHE A 196 2.35 9.56 2.70
C PHE A 196 1.16 10.40 2.23
N ALA A 197 -0.06 9.92 2.42
CA ALA A 197 -1.30 10.65 2.21
C ALA A 197 -2.44 9.98 2.99
N ALA A 198 -3.60 10.64 3.07
CA ALA A 198 -4.76 10.11 3.78
C ALA A 198 -5.32 8.85 3.09
N ALA A 199 -5.48 8.92 1.77
CA ALA A 199 -5.88 7.81 0.90
C ALA A 199 -5.30 8.01 -0.51
N GLY A 200 -5.47 7.03 -1.40
CA GLY A 200 -4.99 7.16 -2.77
C GLY A 200 -5.85 6.43 -3.79
N MET A 201 -5.67 6.81 -5.06
CA MET A 201 -6.37 6.21 -6.19
C MET A 201 -5.45 5.28 -6.97
N GLY A 202 -5.97 4.13 -7.35
CA GLY A 202 -5.32 3.15 -8.22
C GLY A 202 -6.23 2.71 -9.36
N SER A 203 -5.69 1.91 -10.28
CA SER A 203 -6.45 1.24 -11.33
C SER A 203 -6.21 -0.26 -11.30
N ASP A 204 -7.21 -1.03 -11.74
CA ASP A 204 -7.26 -2.48 -11.71
C ASP A 204 -7.75 -3.02 -13.06
N THR A 205 -6.87 -3.69 -13.81
CA THR A 205 -7.27 -4.53 -14.95
C THR A 205 -7.32 -6.00 -14.55
N CYS A 206 -6.36 -6.42 -13.72
CA CYS A 206 -6.33 -7.73 -13.06
C CYS A 206 -5.51 -7.62 -11.77
N GLY A 207 -6.17 -7.23 -10.68
CA GLY A 207 -5.61 -7.22 -9.33
C GLY A 207 -4.80 -5.98 -8.99
N SER A 208 -4.73 -4.99 -9.89
CA SER A 208 -3.85 -3.84 -9.72
C SER A 208 -4.27 -2.83 -8.63
N ILE A 209 -5.46 -2.95 -8.04
CA ILE A 209 -5.84 -2.28 -6.77
C ILE A 209 -5.68 -3.26 -5.60
N ARG A 210 -6.19 -4.48 -5.77
CA ARG A 210 -6.30 -5.49 -4.71
C ARG A 210 -4.95 -6.03 -4.23
N ILE A 211 -4.04 -6.39 -5.15
CA ILE A 211 -2.73 -6.95 -4.80
C ILE A 211 -1.88 -5.93 -4.02
N PRO A 212 -1.73 -4.66 -4.46
CA PRO A 212 -1.09 -3.65 -3.63
C PRO A 212 -1.79 -3.47 -2.29
N ALA A 213 -3.11 -3.51 -2.21
CA ALA A 213 -3.80 -3.38 -0.93
C ALA A 213 -3.44 -4.53 0.03
N ALA A 214 -3.52 -5.78 -0.45
CA ALA A 214 -3.16 -6.98 0.31
C ALA A 214 -1.71 -6.97 0.80
N TYR A 215 -0.76 -6.56 -0.04
CA TYR A 215 0.67 -6.52 0.30
C TYR A 215 1.06 -5.37 1.22
N GLN A 216 0.15 -4.42 1.45
CA GLN A 216 0.38 -3.18 2.21
C GLN A 216 -0.53 -3.06 3.45
N SER A 217 -1.26 -4.13 3.80
CA SER A 217 -2.23 -4.14 4.90
C SER A 217 -3.23 -2.98 4.78
N LEU A 218 -3.80 -2.83 3.58
CA LEU A 218 -4.79 -1.81 3.24
C LEU A 218 -6.09 -2.47 2.79
N PHE A 219 -7.15 -1.67 2.78
CA PHE A 219 -8.37 -1.97 2.04
C PHE A 219 -8.26 -1.39 0.63
N GLY A 220 -8.72 -2.13 -0.36
CA GLY A 220 -8.77 -1.66 -1.75
C GLY A 220 -9.96 -2.25 -2.48
N ILE A 221 -10.71 -1.42 -3.19
CA ILE A 221 -11.93 -1.85 -3.90
C ILE A 221 -11.81 -1.63 -5.40
N ARG A 222 -12.06 -2.71 -6.14
CA ARG A 222 -12.42 -2.68 -7.55
C ARG A 222 -13.95 -2.71 -7.62
N GLY A 223 -14.56 -1.64 -8.08
CA GLY A 223 -16.02 -1.55 -8.21
C GLY A 223 -16.59 -2.48 -9.29
N THR A 224 -17.92 -2.54 -9.34
CA THR A 224 -18.64 -3.14 -10.48
C THR A 224 -18.26 -2.42 -11.75
N ALA A 225 -18.14 -3.16 -12.86
CA ALA A 225 -17.91 -2.53 -14.15
C ALA A 225 -19.01 -1.51 -14.46
N GLY A 226 -18.59 -0.25 -14.63
CA GLY A 226 -19.47 0.89 -14.86
C GLY A 226 -19.88 1.68 -13.61
N LEU A 227 -19.37 1.32 -12.42
CA LEU A 227 -19.64 2.09 -11.19
C LEU A 227 -18.99 3.49 -11.23
N SER A 228 -17.81 3.59 -11.84
CA SER A 228 -17.03 4.83 -11.95
C SER A 228 -16.42 4.96 -13.34
N SER A 229 -16.23 6.21 -13.77
CA SER A 229 -15.68 6.52 -15.09
C SER A 229 -14.19 6.27 -15.18
N ARG A 230 -13.75 5.86 -16.36
CA ARG A 230 -12.34 5.65 -16.73
C ARG A 230 -11.82 6.78 -17.64
N SER A 231 -12.62 7.80 -17.90
CA SER A 231 -12.23 8.96 -18.70
C SER A 231 -10.99 9.64 -18.10
N GLY A 232 -9.96 9.81 -18.94
CA GLY A 232 -8.67 10.37 -18.56
C GLY A 232 -7.75 9.39 -17.81
N VAL A 233 -8.07 8.09 -17.75
CA VAL A 233 -7.13 7.06 -17.28
C VAL A 233 -6.50 6.38 -18.49
N VAL A 234 -5.17 6.26 -18.53
CA VAL A 234 -4.45 5.53 -19.58
C VAL A 234 -4.88 4.05 -19.52
N PRO A 235 -5.43 3.50 -20.61
CA PRO A 235 -6.04 2.17 -20.59
C PRO A 235 -5.02 1.06 -20.78
N LEU A 236 -5.30 -0.09 -20.20
CA LEU A 236 -4.71 -1.37 -20.55
C LEU A 236 -5.70 -2.27 -21.31
N SER A 237 -6.97 -2.26 -20.91
CA SER A 237 -8.06 -3.04 -21.49
C SER A 237 -9.38 -2.41 -21.09
N SER A 238 -10.01 -1.67 -21.98
CA SER A 238 -11.29 -1.00 -21.71
C SER A 238 -12.43 -1.97 -21.40
N THR A 239 -12.30 -3.28 -21.60
CA THR A 239 -13.32 -4.22 -21.10
C THR A 239 -13.13 -4.58 -19.62
N GLN A 240 -11.94 -4.39 -19.06
CA GLN A 240 -11.57 -4.85 -17.72
C GLN A 240 -11.00 -3.78 -16.80
N ASP A 241 -10.68 -2.60 -17.32
CA ASP A 241 -10.12 -1.52 -16.53
C ASP A 241 -11.18 -0.93 -15.61
N GLU A 242 -10.85 -0.88 -14.34
CA GLU A 242 -11.59 -0.14 -13.32
C GLU A 242 -10.61 0.74 -12.56
N ALA A 243 -11.11 1.82 -11.99
CA ALA A 243 -10.36 2.66 -11.07
C ALA A 243 -11.07 2.73 -9.72
N GLY A 244 -10.29 2.88 -8.65
CA GLY A 244 -10.83 2.80 -7.32
C GLY A 244 -9.81 3.13 -6.23
N PRO A 245 -10.30 3.38 -5.00
CA PRO A 245 -9.46 3.82 -3.91
C PRO A 245 -8.70 2.68 -3.21
N LEU A 246 -7.61 3.07 -2.55
CA LEU A 246 -6.88 2.31 -1.55
C LEU A 246 -6.81 3.15 -0.27
N ALA A 247 -7.13 2.56 0.88
CA ALA A 247 -7.16 3.27 2.15
C ALA A 247 -6.77 2.38 3.34
N ARG A 248 -6.37 3.01 4.45
CA ARG A 248 -6.01 2.31 5.71
C ARG A 248 -7.22 1.84 6.48
N THR A 249 -8.38 2.47 6.27
CA THR A 249 -9.64 2.10 6.90
C THR A 249 -10.76 1.93 5.88
N VAL A 250 -11.78 1.14 6.22
CA VAL A 250 -12.99 0.97 5.39
C VAL A 250 -13.77 2.29 5.30
N THR A 251 -13.77 3.09 6.37
CA THR A 251 -14.42 4.40 6.38
C THR A 251 -13.77 5.36 5.37
N ASP A 252 -12.44 5.40 5.32
CA ASP A 252 -11.71 6.22 4.34
C ASP A 252 -11.95 5.72 2.91
N LEU A 253 -12.00 4.41 2.73
CA LEU A 253 -12.31 3.79 1.44
C LEU A 253 -13.70 4.20 0.93
N ALA A 254 -14.71 4.16 1.82
CA ALA A 254 -16.08 4.55 1.51
C ALA A 254 -16.20 6.05 1.18
N ILE A 255 -15.51 6.93 1.92
CA ILE A 255 -15.45 8.37 1.63
C ILE A 255 -14.88 8.65 0.23
N MET A 256 -13.81 7.96 -0.13
CA MET A 256 -13.20 8.11 -1.45
C MET A 256 -14.12 7.57 -2.56
N LEU A 257 -14.83 6.46 -2.30
CA LEU A 257 -15.76 5.88 -3.25
C LEU A 257 -16.97 6.81 -3.49
N ASP A 258 -17.59 7.34 -2.43
CA ASP A 258 -18.69 8.32 -2.52
C ASP A 258 -18.32 9.54 -3.38
N ALA A 259 -17.07 9.99 -3.30
CA ALA A 259 -16.61 11.12 -4.10
C ALA A 259 -16.45 10.79 -5.59
N THR A 260 -16.08 9.55 -5.93
CA THR A 260 -15.54 9.21 -7.26
C THR A 260 -16.52 8.47 -8.16
N VAL A 261 -17.56 7.83 -7.63
CA VAL A 261 -18.55 7.09 -8.42
C VAL A 261 -19.54 8.01 -9.13
N GLY A 262 -20.15 7.51 -10.20
CA GLY A 262 -21.23 8.19 -10.91
C GLY A 262 -21.14 8.08 -12.43
N ALA A 263 -22.19 8.55 -13.09
CA ALA A 263 -22.28 8.58 -14.55
C ALA A 263 -21.36 9.64 -15.16
N ASP A 264 -20.79 9.30 -16.31
CA ASP A 264 -19.96 10.15 -17.16
C ASP A 264 -20.36 9.95 -18.63
N PRO A 265 -20.86 10.98 -19.32
CA PRO A 265 -21.20 10.89 -20.74
C PRO A 265 -20.04 10.47 -21.64
N ASP A 266 -18.79 10.76 -21.22
CA ASP A 266 -17.58 10.41 -21.97
C ASP A 266 -17.15 8.95 -21.77
N ASP A 267 -17.79 8.23 -20.83
CA ASP A 267 -17.59 6.82 -20.58
C ASP A 267 -18.90 6.02 -20.60
N PRO A 268 -19.27 5.42 -21.74
CA PRO A 268 -20.56 4.76 -21.94
C PRO A 268 -20.89 3.64 -20.94
N ILE A 269 -19.90 2.98 -20.34
CA ILE A 269 -20.17 1.90 -19.37
C ILE A 269 -20.81 2.43 -18.08
N THR A 270 -20.63 3.72 -17.79
CA THR A 270 -21.18 4.36 -16.59
C THR A 270 -22.64 4.79 -16.75
N LYS A 271 -23.24 4.59 -17.94
CA LYS A 271 -24.67 4.86 -18.15
C LYS A 271 -25.56 4.13 -17.14
N ALA A 272 -25.14 2.94 -16.69
CA ALA A 272 -25.84 2.18 -15.65
C ALA A 272 -25.96 2.93 -14.30
N MET A 273 -25.13 3.95 -14.06
CA MET A 273 -25.20 4.82 -12.89
C MET A 273 -26.14 6.01 -13.06
N ALA A 274 -26.50 6.40 -14.29
CA ALA A 274 -27.38 7.53 -14.53
C ALA A 274 -28.80 7.29 -14.01
N GLU A 275 -29.21 6.02 -13.95
CA GLU A 275 -30.53 5.57 -13.49
C GLU A 275 -30.53 5.11 -12.03
N ARG A 276 -29.38 5.20 -11.34
CA ARG A 276 -29.22 4.77 -9.95
C ARG A 276 -29.12 5.97 -9.02
N PRO A 277 -29.66 5.89 -7.79
CA PRO A 277 -29.36 6.87 -6.76
C PRO A 277 -27.85 6.94 -6.54
N ALA A 278 -27.33 8.15 -6.28
CA ALA A 278 -25.96 8.32 -5.85
C ALA A 278 -25.73 7.45 -4.59
N PRO A 279 -24.74 6.55 -4.58
CA PRO A 279 -24.44 5.76 -3.41
C PRO A 279 -24.03 6.64 -2.22
N ALA A 280 -24.44 6.24 -1.01
CA ALA A 280 -24.00 6.83 0.25
C ALA A 280 -23.27 5.76 1.09
N TYR A 281 -22.12 5.31 0.59
CA TYR A 281 -21.36 4.20 1.14
C TYR A 281 -20.90 4.45 2.57
N ARG A 282 -20.39 5.66 2.87
CA ARG A 282 -19.94 6.00 4.23
C ARG A 282 -21.09 5.91 5.23
N GLU A 283 -22.24 6.47 4.91
CA GLU A 283 -23.42 6.49 5.80
C GLU A 283 -24.01 5.09 5.98
N GLY A 284 -23.81 4.22 4.99
CA GLY A 284 -24.25 2.82 5.03
C GLY A 284 -23.39 1.89 5.87
N LEU A 285 -22.25 2.34 6.41
CA LEU A 285 -21.36 1.50 7.23
C LEU A 285 -21.97 1.20 8.60
N LYS A 286 -22.13 -0.08 8.91
CA LYS A 286 -22.70 -0.56 10.17
C LYS A 286 -21.74 -1.51 10.88
N PRO A 287 -21.43 -1.28 12.18
CA PRO A 287 -20.72 -2.27 12.97
C PRO A 287 -21.46 -3.61 12.98
N GLY A 288 -20.72 -4.72 13.06
CA GLY A 288 -21.31 -6.05 13.09
C GLY A 288 -21.83 -6.55 11.74
N GLY A 289 -21.35 -6.01 10.61
CA GLY A 289 -21.72 -6.48 9.28
C GLY A 289 -21.43 -7.96 8.98
N LEU A 290 -20.68 -8.66 9.84
CA LEU A 290 -20.46 -10.11 9.77
C LEU A 290 -21.62 -10.94 10.36
N LYS A 291 -22.44 -10.39 11.25
CA LYS A 291 -23.48 -11.15 11.95
C LYS A 291 -24.56 -11.64 10.98
N GLY A 292 -24.66 -12.96 10.81
CA GLY A 292 -25.57 -13.60 9.87
C GLY A 292 -25.13 -13.50 8.41
N ALA A 293 -23.94 -12.95 8.13
CA ALA A 293 -23.42 -12.88 6.77
C ALA A 293 -23.00 -14.27 6.29
N ARG A 294 -23.30 -14.60 5.03
CA ARG A 294 -22.93 -15.89 4.42
C ARG A 294 -21.77 -15.70 3.47
N ILE A 295 -20.58 -16.17 3.84
CA ILE A 295 -19.33 -16.00 3.08
C ILE A 295 -18.91 -17.33 2.46
N GLY A 296 -18.92 -17.41 1.12
CA GLY A 296 -18.55 -18.61 0.37
C GLY A 296 -17.06 -18.67 0.07
N VAL A 297 -16.33 -19.63 0.62
CA VAL A 297 -14.88 -19.77 0.43
C VAL A 297 -14.56 -20.65 -0.76
N LEU A 298 -13.77 -20.15 -1.72
CA LEU A 298 -13.31 -20.92 -2.88
C LEU A 298 -12.19 -21.89 -2.46
N GLN A 299 -12.56 -23.12 -2.10
CA GLN A 299 -11.65 -24.11 -1.53
C GLN A 299 -10.47 -24.47 -2.45
N THR A 300 -10.70 -24.49 -3.76
CA THR A 300 -9.65 -24.76 -4.77
C THR A 300 -8.46 -23.78 -4.67
N LEU A 301 -8.69 -22.56 -4.18
CA LEU A 301 -7.65 -21.53 -4.05
C LEU A 301 -6.94 -21.55 -2.69
N LEU A 302 -7.46 -22.30 -1.70
CA LEU A 302 -6.83 -22.52 -0.40
C LEU A 302 -6.03 -23.82 -0.32
N ALA A 303 -5.98 -24.60 -1.41
CA ALA A 303 -5.27 -25.86 -1.43
C ALA A 303 -3.76 -25.66 -1.13
N PRO A 304 -3.14 -26.48 -0.26
CA PRO A 304 -1.74 -26.28 0.17
C PRO A 304 -0.72 -26.27 -0.98
N GLU A 305 -1.00 -26.93 -2.10
CA GLU A 305 -0.16 -26.92 -3.30
C GLU A 305 -0.29 -25.62 -4.13
N LYS A 306 -1.31 -24.80 -3.87
CA LYS A 306 -1.56 -23.54 -4.57
C LYS A 306 -1.07 -22.32 -3.80
N MET A 307 -1.09 -22.37 -2.46
CA MET A 307 -0.89 -21.21 -1.59
C MET A 307 0.24 -21.41 -0.59
N ASP A 308 1.06 -20.36 -0.38
CA ASP A 308 2.08 -20.34 0.67
C ASP A 308 1.50 -20.69 2.04
N ALA A 309 2.17 -21.59 2.77
CA ALA A 309 1.66 -22.14 4.03
C ALA A 309 1.43 -21.06 5.10
N ALA A 310 2.35 -20.10 5.25
CA ALA A 310 2.24 -19.06 6.27
C ALA A 310 1.08 -18.10 5.96
N MET A 311 0.80 -17.84 4.69
CA MET A 311 -0.38 -17.09 4.30
C MET A 311 -1.65 -17.90 4.48
N ARG A 312 -1.65 -19.16 4.07
CA ARG A 312 -2.81 -20.05 4.17
C ARG A 312 -3.27 -20.19 5.60
N ASP A 313 -2.36 -20.45 6.53
CA ASP A 313 -2.65 -20.56 7.96
C ASP A 313 -3.26 -19.26 8.49
N LYS A 314 -2.74 -18.11 8.07
CA LYS A 314 -3.28 -16.79 8.43
C LYS A 314 -4.68 -16.56 7.86
N THR A 315 -4.94 -17.00 6.62
CA THR A 315 -6.26 -16.93 5.99
C THR A 315 -7.27 -17.80 6.70
N LEU A 316 -6.95 -19.06 6.98
CA LEU A 316 -7.81 -19.98 7.71
C LEU A 316 -8.13 -19.46 9.12
N ALA A 317 -7.14 -18.95 9.84
CA ALA A 317 -7.35 -18.34 11.16
C ALA A 317 -8.29 -17.12 11.10
N ALA A 318 -8.19 -16.29 10.05
CA ALA A 318 -9.09 -15.15 9.88
C ALA A 318 -10.52 -15.57 9.52
N LEU A 319 -10.71 -16.62 8.72
CA LEU A 319 -12.03 -17.17 8.41
C LEU A 319 -12.72 -17.73 9.67
N GLU A 320 -11.97 -18.43 10.54
CA GLU A 320 -12.48 -18.87 11.84
C GLU A 320 -12.81 -17.69 12.77
N ALA A 321 -12.03 -16.61 12.74
CA ALA A 321 -12.36 -15.39 13.48
C ALA A 321 -13.63 -14.71 12.94
N MET A 322 -13.80 -14.62 11.61
CA MET A 322 -15.04 -14.12 11.00
C MET A 322 -16.25 -14.95 11.41
N LYS A 323 -16.09 -16.28 11.51
CA LYS A 323 -17.13 -17.19 12.02
C LYS A 323 -17.48 -16.91 13.48
N ALA A 324 -16.47 -16.66 14.33
CA ALA A 324 -16.69 -16.30 15.73
C ALA A 324 -17.45 -14.96 15.88
N GLU A 325 -17.29 -14.04 14.92
CA GLU A 325 -18.04 -12.77 14.85
C GLU A 325 -19.46 -12.91 14.26
N GLY A 326 -19.88 -14.14 13.96
CA GLY A 326 -21.24 -14.48 13.55
C GLY A 326 -21.45 -14.65 12.06
N ALA A 327 -20.40 -14.70 11.24
CA ALA A 327 -20.52 -15.08 9.84
C ALA A 327 -20.67 -16.61 9.68
N GLU A 328 -21.41 -17.02 8.67
CA GLU A 328 -21.45 -18.40 8.19
C GLU A 328 -20.42 -18.58 7.09
N ILE A 329 -19.41 -19.42 7.33
CA ILE A 329 -18.39 -19.76 6.34
C ILE A 329 -18.82 -21.03 5.60
N ILE A 330 -18.98 -20.93 4.28
CA ILE A 330 -19.55 -21.97 3.43
C ILE A 330 -18.53 -22.37 2.37
N ASP A 331 -18.26 -23.66 2.22
CA ASP A 331 -17.35 -24.15 1.20
C ASP A 331 -18.00 -24.09 -0.18
N VAL A 332 -17.29 -23.48 -1.14
CA VAL A 332 -17.73 -23.35 -2.53
C VAL A 332 -16.67 -23.94 -3.47
N THR A 333 -17.11 -24.85 -4.33
CA THR A 333 -16.30 -25.43 -5.41
C THR A 333 -16.99 -25.14 -6.74
N ILE A 334 -16.21 -24.65 -7.71
CA ILE A 334 -16.69 -24.32 -9.05
C ILE A 334 -15.99 -25.26 -10.04
N PRO A 335 -16.72 -26.14 -10.75
CA PRO A 335 -16.14 -26.99 -11.79
C PRO A 335 -15.49 -26.13 -12.90
N ASP A 336 -14.39 -26.63 -13.46
CA ASP A 336 -13.64 -25.98 -14.56
C ASP A 336 -13.30 -24.50 -14.33
N PHE A 337 -13.12 -24.12 -13.06
CA PHE A 337 -12.91 -22.73 -12.64
C PHE A 337 -11.73 -22.04 -13.34
N GLU A 338 -10.52 -22.61 -13.25
CA GLU A 338 -9.32 -21.96 -13.83
C GLU A 338 -9.37 -21.83 -15.36
N PRO A 339 -9.73 -22.89 -16.14
CA PRO A 339 -9.91 -22.76 -17.58
C PRO A 339 -10.97 -21.72 -17.98
N THR A 340 -12.11 -21.70 -17.27
CA THR A 340 -13.20 -20.76 -17.55
C THR A 340 -12.76 -19.31 -17.36
N MET A 341 -12.09 -19.00 -16.25
CA MET A 341 -11.59 -17.63 -16.00
C MET A 341 -10.51 -17.24 -17.01
N ARG A 342 -9.58 -18.15 -17.33
CA ARG A 342 -8.47 -17.87 -18.26
C ARG A 342 -8.97 -17.54 -19.66
N ALA A 343 -9.96 -18.28 -20.15
CA ALA A 343 -10.46 -18.15 -21.52
C ALA A 343 -11.29 -16.88 -21.76
N ALA A 344 -11.64 -16.14 -20.70
CA ALA A 344 -12.43 -14.92 -20.73
C ALA A 344 -11.60 -13.62 -20.66
N SER A 345 -10.27 -13.72 -20.56
CA SER A 345 -9.39 -12.54 -20.54
C SER A 345 -9.24 -11.95 -21.93
N VAL A 346 -9.36 -10.62 -22.02
CA VAL A 346 -9.25 -9.87 -23.28
C VAL A 346 -8.08 -8.89 -23.36
N ILE A 347 -7.25 -8.82 -22.31
CA ILE A 347 -6.16 -7.82 -22.19
C ILE A 347 -5.24 -7.81 -23.41
N ALA A 348 -4.89 -9.00 -23.92
CA ALA A 348 -3.95 -9.14 -25.02
C ALA A 348 -4.48 -8.58 -26.34
N TYR A 349 -5.80 -8.51 -26.52
CA TYR A 349 -6.44 -8.01 -27.74
C TYR A 349 -6.63 -6.49 -27.72
N GLU A 350 -6.83 -5.91 -26.53
CA GLU A 350 -7.34 -4.54 -26.40
C GLU A 350 -6.24 -3.49 -26.26
N PHE A 351 -5.09 -3.84 -25.67
CA PHE A 351 -4.08 -2.85 -25.27
C PHE A 351 -3.67 -1.88 -26.39
N ALA A 352 -3.18 -2.37 -27.53
CA ALA A 352 -2.64 -1.45 -28.54
C ALA A 352 -3.74 -0.57 -29.17
N ARG A 353 -4.95 -1.12 -29.36
CA ARG A 353 -6.11 -0.39 -29.87
C ARG A 353 -6.55 0.69 -28.91
N ASP A 354 -6.75 0.34 -27.65
CA ASP A 354 -7.30 1.23 -26.63
C ASP A 354 -6.27 2.32 -26.26
N PHE A 355 -4.98 1.96 -26.21
CA PHE A 355 -3.90 2.91 -26.00
C PHE A 355 -3.76 3.91 -27.17
N ALA A 356 -3.83 3.45 -28.42
CA ALA A 356 -3.84 4.35 -29.58
C ALA A 356 -5.07 5.29 -29.57
N ALA A 357 -6.25 4.77 -29.21
CA ALA A 357 -7.46 5.58 -29.08
C ALA A 357 -7.39 6.61 -27.94
N TYR A 358 -6.65 6.30 -26.87
CA TYR A 358 -6.31 7.26 -25.82
C TYR A 358 -5.37 8.34 -26.37
N LEU A 359 -4.25 7.98 -27.00
CA LEU A 359 -3.26 8.94 -27.53
C LEU A 359 -3.88 9.88 -28.58
N ALA A 360 -4.77 9.39 -29.43
CA ALA A 360 -5.47 10.20 -30.43
C ALA A 360 -6.31 11.34 -29.81
N ARG A 361 -6.80 11.16 -28.58
CA ARG A 361 -7.51 12.21 -27.82
C ARG A 361 -6.58 13.16 -27.09
N HIS A 362 -5.28 12.89 -27.12
CA HIS A 362 -4.23 13.62 -26.39
C HIS A 362 -3.07 13.97 -27.34
N PRO A 363 -3.27 14.86 -28.33
CA PRO A 363 -2.30 15.14 -29.40
C PRO A 363 -0.96 15.73 -28.94
N GLY A 364 -0.82 16.11 -27.66
CA GLY A 364 0.45 16.52 -27.06
C GLY A 364 1.36 15.38 -26.63
N ALA A 365 0.92 14.11 -26.76
CA ALA A 365 1.76 12.96 -26.47
C ALA A 365 2.90 12.81 -27.50
N PRO A 366 4.13 12.49 -27.08
CA PRO A 366 5.29 12.39 -27.99
C PRO A 366 5.34 11.07 -28.79
N ILE A 367 4.34 10.20 -28.61
CA ILE A 367 4.16 8.93 -29.31
C ILE A 367 2.70 8.82 -29.77
N THR A 368 2.44 8.01 -30.79
CA THR A 368 1.08 7.80 -31.32
C THR A 368 0.60 6.36 -31.18
N SER A 369 1.50 5.42 -30.86
CA SER A 369 1.17 4.01 -30.71
C SER A 369 2.03 3.29 -29.66
N ALA A 370 1.55 2.13 -29.21
CA ALA A 370 2.33 1.25 -28.33
C ALA A 370 3.60 0.71 -29.02
N SER A 371 3.56 0.52 -30.34
CA SER A 371 4.70 0.05 -31.14
C SER A 371 5.87 1.05 -31.14
N ASP A 372 5.59 2.36 -31.02
CA ASP A 372 6.63 3.37 -30.89
C ASP A 372 7.48 3.17 -29.64
N ILE A 373 6.87 2.70 -28.55
CA ILE A 373 7.53 2.54 -27.26
C ILE A 373 8.62 1.46 -27.36
N ALA A 374 8.24 0.27 -27.85
CA ALA A 374 9.17 -0.84 -28.06
C ALA A 374 10.19 -0.54 -29.17
N GLY A 375 9.75 0.07 -30.28
CA GLY A 375 10.61 0.40 -31.41
C GLY A 375 11.70 1.42 -31.07
N LYS A 376 11.45 2.30 -30.10
CA LYS A 376 12.42 3.29 -29.60
C LYS A 376 13.20 2.83 -28.36
N GLY A 377 12.93 1.63 -27.84
CA GLY A 377 13.59 1.12 -26.63
C GLY A 377 13.29 1.92 -25.36
N LEU A 378 12.11 2.54 -25.27
CA LEU A 378 11.71 3.43 -24.16
C LEU A 378 10.96 2.69 -23.03
N VAL A 379 11.24 1.39 -22.86
CA VAL A 379 10.59 0.51 -21.88
C VAL A 379 11.63 -0.14 -20.97
N HIS A 380 11.23 -0.46 -19.75
CA HIS A 380 12.07 -1.24 -18.85
C HIS A 380 12.18 -2.69 -19.33
N GLU A 381 13.33 -3.34 -19.12
CA GLU A 381 13.57 -4.73 -19.54
C GLU A 381 12.50 -5.72 -19.03
N ALA A 382 12.03 -5.50 -17.80
CA ALA A 382 10.99 -6.29 -17.15
C ALA A 382 9.62 -6.26 -17.87
N VAL A 383 9.42 -5.31 -18.79
CA VAL A 383 8.14 -5.09 -19.49
C VAL A 383 8.29 -5.24 -21.01
N ASP A 384 9.51 -5.10 -21.54
CA ASP A 384 9.83 -5.09 -22.97
C ASP A 384 9.19 -6.25 -23.76
N ALA A 385 9.37 -7.49 -23.31
CA ALA A 385 8.79 -8.65 -23.97
C ALA A 385 7.25 -8.59 -24.06
N ARG A 386 6.60 -8.09 -23.00
CA ARG A 386 5.14 -7.97 -22.91
C ARG A 386 4.61 -6.81 -23.75
N VAL A 387 5.33 -5.68 -23.79
CA VAL A 387 4.99 -4.55 -24.67
C VAL A 387 5.10 -4.98 -26.13
N LYS A 388 6.19 -5.64 -26.53
CA LYS A 388 6.36 -6.17 -27.89
C LYS A 388 5.23 -7.11 -28.27
N GLN A 389 4.91 -8.07 -27.40
CA GLN A 389 3.81 -9.01 -27.62
C GLN A 389 2.47 -8.30 -27.81
N ARG A 390 2.09 -7.40 -26.89
CA ARG A 390 0.78 -6.75 -26.89
C ARG A 390 0.64 -5.64 -27.94
N SER A 391 1.75 -5.01 -28.32
CA SER A 391 1.76 -4.02 -29.40
C SER A 391 1.57 -4.69 -30.77
N ALA A 392 2.06 -5.92 -30.93
CA ALA A 392 1.88 -6.70 -32.16
C ALA A 392 0.51 -7.40 -32.26
N ALA A 393 -0.17 -7.64 -31.13
CA ALA A 393 -1.35 -8.51 -31.07
C ALA A 393 -2.66 -7.87 -31.61
N ALA A 394 -2.74 -6.55 -31.70
CA ALA A 394 -4.03 -5.84 -31.73
C ALA A 394 -4.78 -5.79 -33.08
N THR A 395 -4.40 -6.57 -34.10
CA THR A 395 -5.12 -6.54 -35.40
C THR A 395 -5.32 -7.89 -36.09
N GLN A 396 -4.97 -9.04 -35.49
CA GLN A 396 -4.90 -10.30 -36.26
C GLN A 396 -5.97 -11.35 -35.96
N ASP A 397 -6.72 -11.25 -34.85
CA ASP A 397 -7.72 -12.28 -34.52
C ASP A 397 -8.99 -11.73 -33.85
N GLU A 398 -9.77 -10.95 -34.60
CA GLU A 398 -11.09 -10.45 -34.21
C GLU A 398 -12.05 -11.57 -33.81
N LYS A 399 -11.90 -12.77 -34.41
CA LYS A 399 -12.71 -13.94 -34.08
C LYS A 399 -12.40 -14.42 -32.66
N ALA A 400 -11.12 -14.62 -32.32
CA ALA A 400 -10.74 -15.02 -30.98
C ALA A 400 -11.08 -13.95 -29.93
N TYR A 401 -10.98 -12.66 -30.28
CA TYR A 401 -11.43 -11.58 -29.40
C TYR A 401 -12.94 -11.66 -29.13
N ALA A 402 -13.77 -11.80 -30.16
CA ALA A 402 -15.22 -11.98 -30.02
C ALA A 402 -15.59 -13.24 -29.22
N GLU A 403 -14.87 -14.35 -29.43
CA GLU A 403 -15.04 -15.57 -28.65
C GLU A 403 -14.67 -15.37 -27.17
N ALA A 404 -13.57 -14.67 -26.89
CA ALA A 404 -13.15 -14.32 -25.53
C ALA A 404 -14.19 -13.43 -24.85
N LEU A 405 -14.73 -12.42 -25.54
CA LEU A 405 -15.83 -11.58 -25.05
C LEU A 405 -17.06 -12.41 -24.69
N ALA A 406 -17.47 -13.36 -25.54
CA ALA A 406 -18.59 -14.26 -25.25
C ALA A 406 -18.33 -15.13 -24.01
N LYS A 407 -17.11 -15.62 -23.83
CA LYS A 407 -16.69 -16.41 -22.66
C LYS A 407 -16.74 -15.61 -21.36
N ARG A 408 -16.66 -14.27 -21.39
CA ARG A 408 -16.86 -13.42 -20.19
C ARG A 408 -18.27 -13.51 -19.64
N ALA A 409 -19.28 -13.50 -20.51
CA ALA A 409 -20.66 -13.66 -20.08
C ALA A 409 -20.88 -15.02 -19.40
N VAL A 410 -20.25 -16.07 -19.93
CA VAL A 410 -20.24 -17.41 -19.33
C VAL A 410 -19.53 -17.40 -17.98
N ALA A 411 -18.32 -16.84 -17.90
CA ALA A 411 -17.56 -16.75 -16.64
C ALA A 411 -18.35 -16.01 -15.55
N ARG A 412 -18.98 -14.87 -15.89
CA ARG A 412 -19.84 -14.11 -14.97
C ARG A 412 -21.04 -14.94 -14.50
N ARG A 413 -21.69 -15.65 -15.43
CA ARG A 413 -22.83 -16.53 -15.11
C ARG A 413 -22.42 -17.65 -14.15
N VAL A 414 -21.32 -18.35 -14.44
CA VAL A 414 -20.79 -19.43 -13.59
C VAL A 414 -20.54 -18.97 -12.15
N ILE A 415 -19.93 -17.80 -11.97
CA ILE A 415 -19.69 -17.25 -10.62
C ILE A 415 -21.01 -16.89 -9.92
N LEU A 416 -21.93 -16.20 -10.59
CA LEU A 416 -23.20 -15.80 -9.98
C LEU A 416 -24.11 -16.99 -9.65
N ASP A 417 -24.12 -18.02 -10.51
CA ASP A 417 -24.87 -19.24 -10.28
C ASP A 417 -24.27 -20.05 -9.12
N ALA A 418 -22.94 -20.07 -8.97
CA ALA A 418 -22.30 -20.66 -7.79
C ALA A 418 -22.63 -19.89 -6.50
N MET A 419 -22.65 -18.56 -6.55
CA MET A 419 -23.06 -17.73 -5.41
C MET A 419 -24.52 -17.96 -5.01
N ALA A 420 -25.42 -18.03 -5.99
CA ALA A 420 -26.83 -18.34 -5.76
C ALA A 420 -27.01 -19.77 -5.24
N ALA A 421 -26.28 -20.71 -5.86
CA ALA A 421 -26.01 -22.09 -5.46
C ALA A 421 -25.87 -22.27 -3.95
N ALA A 422 -24.84 -21.59 -3.42
CA ALA A 422 -24.46 -21.63 -2.02
C ALA A 422 -25.28 -20.66 -1.14
N GLY A 423 -26.12 -19.81 -1.73
CA GLY A 423 -26.87 -18.77 -1.03
C GLY A 423 -25.96 -17.78 -0.30
N VAL A 424 -24.83 -17.39 -0.89
CA VAL A 424 -23.82 -16.52 -0.23
C VAL A 424 -23.99 -15.05 -0.58
N ASP A 425 -23.59 -14.20 0.36
CA ASP A 425 -23.51 -12.74 0.22
C ASP A 425 -22.28 -12.31 -0.57
N ALA A 426 -21.16 -12.99 -0.35
CA ALA A 426 -19.90 -12.76 -1.05
C ALA A 426 -19.12 -14.07 -1.20
N LEU A 427 -18.27 -14.14 -2.23
CA LEU A 427 -17.23 -15.16 -2.30
C LEU A 427 -15.94 -14.63 -1.69
N ALA A 428 -15.26 -15.47 -0.92
CA ALA A 428 -13.97 -15.21 -0.31
C ALA A 428 -12.89 -16.07 -0.97
N TYR A 429 -11.76 -15.43 -1.31
CA TYR A 429 -10.56 -16.12 -1.80
C TYR A 429 -9.30 -15.30 -1.49
N PRO A 430 -8.11 -15.92 -1.38
CA PRO A 430 -6.88 -15.17 -1.16
C PRO A 430 -6.65 -14.12 -2.25
N THR A 431 -6.33 -12.88 -1.87
CA THR A 431 -6.03 -11.83 -2.87
C THR A 431 -4.79 -12.21 -3.68
N SER A 432 -3.79 -12.84 -3.04
CA SER A 432 -2.60 -13.42 -3.65
C SER A 432 -2.32 -14.79 -3.04
N LEU A 433 -1.77 -15.70 -3.84
CA LEU A 433 -1.41 -17.06 -3.41
C LEU A 433 0.00 -17.16 -2.83
N GLN A 434 0.81 -16.10 -2.94
CA GLN A 434 2.18 -16.08 -2.44
C GLN A 434 2.48 -14.76 -1.73
N PRO A 435 3.49 -14.73 -0.84
CA PRO A 435 3.90 -13.51 -0.18
C PRO A 435 4.43 -12.50 -1.21
N PRO A 436 4.51 -11.20 -0.87
CA PRO A 436 5.17 -10.23 -1.72
C PRO A 436 6.55 -10.74 -2.14
N PRO A 437 6.82 -11.01 -3.43
CA PRO A 437 8.09 -11.59 -3.84
C PRO A 437 9.25 -10.64 -3.54
N LEU A 438 10.45 -11.20 -3.40
CA LEU A 438 11.67 -10.38 -3.36
C LEU A 438 11.79 -9.58 -4.66
N ARG A 439 12.33 -8.36 -4.56
CA ARG A 439 12.61 -7.53 -5.73
C ARG A 439 13.50 -8.28 -6.72
N GLY A 440 13.13 -8.25 -7.99
CA GLY A 440 13.77 -9.03 -9.06
C GLY A 440 13.35 -10.50 -9.18
N ALA A 441 12.55 -11.04 -8.26
CA ALA A 441 11.99 -12.39 -8.41
C ALA A 441 10.72 -12.38 -9.27
N GLU A 442 10.46 -13.49 -9.97
CA GLU A 442 9.23 -13.67 -10.73
C GLU A 442 8.00 -13.77 -9.80
N MET A 443 6.87 -13.24 -10.26
CA MET A 443 5.60 -13.37 -9.57
C MET A 443 4.80 -14.55 -10.14
N PHE A 444 4.70 -15.63 -9.37
CA PHE A 444 3.77 -16.74 -9.60
C PHE A 444 2.40 -16.47 -8.95
N GLY A 445 1.35 -17.17 -9.38
CA GLY A 445 0.07 -17.15 -8.64
C GLY A 445 -0.81 -15.89 -8.81
N VAL A 446 -0.65 -15.11 -9.88
CA VAL A 446 -1.57 -14.02 -10.26
C VAL A 446 -2.98 -14.52 -10.66
N GLY A 447 -3.25 -15.82 -10.60
CA GLY A 447 -4.50 -16.43 -11.09
C GLY A 447 -5.78 -15.91 -10.42
N THR A 448 -5.72 -15.52 -9.15
CA THR A 448 -6.87 -15.01 -8.38
C THR A 448 -7.38 -13.66 -8.90
N CYS A 449 -6.54 -12.89 -9.59
CA CYS A 449 -6.93 -11.58 -10.08
C CYS A 449 -8.01 -11.66 -11.18
N THR A 450 -8.05 -12.78 -11.91
CA THR A 450 -8.90 -12.95 -13.09
C THR A 450 -10.39 -12.93 -12.76
N ILE A 451 -10.80 -13.39 -11.57
CA ILE A 451 -12.21 -13.57 -11.22
C ILE A 451 -13.00 -12.26 -11.38
N SER A 452 -12.67 -11.21 -10.64
CA SER A 452 -13.36 -9.92 -10.72
C SER A 452 -13.10 -9.21 -12.06
N ALA A 453 -11.92 -9.41 -12.65
CA ALA A 453 -11.51 -8.78 -13.90
C ALA A 453 -12.33 -9.27 -15.10
N VAL A 454 -12.54 -10.59 -15.21
CA VAL A 454 -13.25 -11.18 -16.35
C VAL A 454 -14.76 -11.15 -16.17
N THR A 455 -15.23 -11.18 -14.94
CA THR A 455 -16.65 -11.14 -14.65
C THR A 455 -17.22 -9.74 -14.57
N GLY A 456 -16.40 -8.71 -14.29
CA GLY A 456 -16.87 -7.34 -14.05
C GLY A 456 -17.67 -7.18 -12.75
N LEU A 457 -17.46 -8.10 -11.80
CA LEU A 457 -18.04 -8.07 -10.46
C LEU A 457 -17.16 -7.26 -9.49
N PRO A 458 -17.76 -6.60 -8.48
CA PRO A 458 -16.99 -5.84 -7.51
C PRO A 458 -16.20 -6.78 -6.60
N ALA A 459 -14.96 -6.42 -6.29
CA ALA A 459 -14.10 -7.13 -5.35
C ALA A 459 -13.38 -6.16 -4.41
N LEU A 460 -13.45 -6.44 -3.11
CA LEU A 460 -12.80 -5.67 -2.06
C LEU A 460 -11.74 -6.54 -1.39
N SER A 461 -10.47 -6.13 -1.46
CA SER A 461 -9.39 -6.76 -0.70
C SER A 461 -9.39 -6.22 0.74
N VAL A 462 -9.50 -7.12 1.71
CA VAL A 462 -9.40 -6.83 3.15
C VAL A 462 -8.08 -7.36 3.72
N PRO A 463 -7.40 -6.60 4.59
CA PRO A 463 -6.25 -7.12 5.31
C PRO A 463 -6.69 -8.11 6.39
N LEU A 464 -5.95 -9.20 6.57
CA LEU A 464 -6.15 -10.20 7.61
C LEU A 464 -5.18 -10.05 8.79
N GLY A 465 -4.21 -9.15 8.65
CA GLY A 465 -3.05 -9.00 9.52
C GLY A 465 -1.78 -9.56 8.90
N LEU A 466 -0.77 -9.77 9.74
CA LEU A 466 0.53 -10.27 9.30
C LEU A 466 0.62 -11.81 9.45
N SER A 467 1.33 -12.45 8.53
CA SER A 467 1.74 -13.85 8.65
C SER A 467 2.82 -14.02 9.73
N ILE A 468 3.22 -15.26 10.03
CA ILE A 468 4.33 -15.54 10.95
C ILE A 468 5.67 -14.92 10.49
N ASN A 469 5.80 -14.65 9.19
CA ASN A 469 6.95 -13.99 8.58
C ASN A 469 6.83 -12.45 8.58
N ALA A 470 5.82 -11.91 9.28
CA ALA A 470 5.50 -10.49 9.39
C ALA A 470 5.22 -9.78 8.06
N LEU A 471 4.67 -10.51 7.09
CA LEU A 471 4.22 -9.95 5.82
C LEU A 471 2.68 -9.84 5.82
N PRO A 472 2.10 -8.75 5.28
CA PRO A 472 0.65 -8.63 5.15
C PRO A 472 0.02 -9.75 4.33
N VAL A 473 -1.17 -10.18 4.76
CA VAL A 473 -2.02 -11.16 4.07
C VAL A 473 -3.37 -10.50 3.79
N GLY A 474 -3.89 -10.69 2.58
CA GLY A 474 -5.19 -10.15 2.15
C GLY A 474 -6.16 -11.23 1.66
N LEU A 475 -7.45 -10.97 1.84
CA LEU A 475 -8.56 -11.77 1.33
C LEU A 475 -9.43 -10.88 0.45
N ASP A 476 -9.80 -11.36 -0.73
CA ASP A 476 -10.79 -10.70 -1.56
C ASP A 476 -12.19 -11.16 -1.17
N LEU A 477 -13.09 -10.20 -1.00
CA LEU A 477 -14.54 -10.41 -0.94
C LEU A 477 -15.14 -9.96 -2.28
N LEU A 478 -15.63 -10.92 -3.07
CA LEU A 478 -16.29 -10.69 -4.35
C LEU A 478 -17.81 -10.65 -4.16
N GLY A 479 -18.42 -9.56 -4.62
CA GLY A 479 -19.84 -9.30 -4.46
C GLY A 479 -20.63 -9.48 -5.75
N LYS A 480 -21.95 -9.33 -5.62
CA LYS A 480 -22.85 -9.23 -6.77
C LYS A 480 -22.75 -7.83 -7.41
N PRO A 481 -23.19 -7.67 -8.67
CA PRO A 481 -23.12 -6.38 -9.35
C PRO A 481 -23.86 -5.29 -8.56
N PHE A 482 -23.20 -4.15 -8.36
CA PHE A 482 -23.69 -3.00 -7.63
C PHE A 482 -24.04 -3.25 -6.14
N GLU A 483 -23.45 -4.28 -5.53
CA GLU A 483 -23.55 -4.55 -4.08
C GLU A 483 -22.31 -4.11 -3.30
N GLU A 484 -21.59 -3.06 -3.73
CA GLU A 484 -20.40 -2.56 -3.01
C GLU A 484 -20.72 -2.17 -1.56
N ALA A 485 -21.93 -1.66 -1.30
CA ALA A 485 -22.38 -1.33 0.06
C ALA A 485 -22.39 -2.57 0.97
N LYS A 486 -22.73 -3.75 0.43
CA LYS A 486 -22.68 -5.01 1.18
C LYS A 486 -21.24 -5.41 1.44
N LEU A 487 -20.37 -5.36 0.43
CA LEU A 487 -18.94 -5.66 0.60
C LEU A 487 -18.28 -4.75 1.64
N LEU A 488 -18.58 -3.45 1.61
CA LEU A 488 -18.08 -2.48 2.58
C LEU A 488 -18.59 -2.77 3.99
N ASN A 489 -19.86 -3.20 4.16
CA ASN A 489 -20.37 -3.60 5.47
C ASN A 489 -19.69 -4.88 6.01
N LEU A 490 -19.43 -5.88 5.16
CA LEU A 490 -18.67 -7.07 5.55
C LEU A 490 -17.25 -6.68 5.99
N ALA A 491 -16.57 -5.87 5.17
CA ALA A 491 -15.23 -5.39 5.46
C ALA A 491 -15.17 -4.54 6.73
N TYR A 492 -16.15 -3.67 6.95
CA TYR A 492 -16.23 -2.83 8.15
C TYR A 492 -16.51 -3.68 9.40
N GLY A 493 -17.41 -4.67 9.31
CA GLY A 493 -17.63 -5.64 10.37
C GLY A 493 -16.33 -6.36 10.77
N TRP A 494 -15.56 -6.83 9.78
CA TRP A 494 -14.25 -7.44 10.01
C TRP A 494 -13.22 -6.46 10.60
N GLU A 495 -13.12 -5.25 10.05
CA GLU A 495 -12.20 -4.22 10.53
C GLU A 495 -12.43 -3.89 12.02
N GLN A 496 -13.69 -3.69 12.41
CA GLN A 496 -14.05 -3.34 13.78
C GLN A 496 -13.86 -4.50 14.77
N ALA A 497 -13.98 -5.75 14.32
CA ALA A 497 -13.76 -6.92 15.17
C ALA A 497 -12.27 -7.25 15.34
N ALA A 498 -11.50 -7.20 14.24
CA ALA A 498 -10.15 -7.74 14.22
C ALA A 498 -9.03 -6.69 14.29
N HIS A 499 -9.32 -5.41 14.01
CA HIS A 499 -8.33 -4.35 13.84
C HIS A 499 -7.08 -4.82 13.05
N PRO A 500 -7.27 -5.39 11.84
CA PRO A 500 -6.26 -6.21 11.18
C PRO A 500 -5.03 -5.43 10.68
N ARG A 501 -5.08 -4.10 10.70
CA ARG A 501 -3.98 -3.26 10.22
C ARG A 501 -2.88 -3.14 11.26
N THR A 502 -1.64 -3.34 10.83
CA THR A 502 -0.44 -3.00 11.60
C THR A 502 0.45 -2.10 10.73
N PRO A 503 0.89 -0.92 11.18
CA PRO A 503 1.76 -0.05 10.38
C PRO A 503 3.13 -0.71 10.10
N PRO A 504 3.76 -0.39 8.95
CA PRO A 504 5.08 -0.92 8.61
C PRO A 504 6.17 -0.35 9.53
N PHE A 505 7.18 -1.17 9.83
CA PHE A 505 8.28 -0.74 10.70
C PHE A 505 9.25 0.26 10.04
N SER A 506 9.31 0.27 8.70
CA SER A 506 10.32 1.02 7.95
C SER A 506 10.01 2.52 7.83
N THR A 507 8.78 2.92 8.17
CA THR A 507 8.32 4.32 8.11
C THR A 507 7.61 4.74 9.41
N PRO A 508 8.31 4.64 10.55
CA PRO A 508 7.73 4.98 11.86
C PRO A 508 7.37 6.48 11.94
N PRO A 509 6.75 6.93 13.05
CA PRO A 509 6.59 8.35 13.29
C PRO A 509 7.92 9.11 13.18
N LEU A 510 7.89 10.32 12.63
CA LEU A 510 9.05 11.19 12.56
C LEU A 510 9.39 11.70 13.98
N ALA A 511 10.67 11.65 14.33
CA ALA A 511 11.19 12.24 15.56
C ALA A 511 11.75 13.64 15.23
N ASN A 512 11.11 14.70 15.76
CA ASN A 512 11.48 16.09 15.49
C ASN A 512 11.60 16.39 13.97
N GLY A 513 10.61 15.92 13.20
CA GLY A 513 10.55 16.11 11.74
C GLY A 513 11.54 15.26 10.92
N LYS A 514 12.26 14.32 11.54
CA LYS A 514 13.25 13.46 10.88
C LYS A 514 12.98 11.99 11.07
N ALA A 515 13.40 11.19 10.10
CA ALA A 515 13.41 9.73 10.23
C ALA A 515 14.35 9.30 11.36
N PRO A 516 14.04 8.22 12.10
CA PRO A 516 14.97 7.63 13.07
C PRO A 516 16.32 7.29 12.43
N ALA A 517 17.40 7.79 13.05
CA ALA A 517 18.75 7.56 12.56
C ALA A 517 19.27 6.16 12.98
N PRO A 518 20.21 5.57 12.21
CA PRO A 518 20.89 4.35 12.65
C PRO A 518 21.62 4.55 13.98
N SER A 519 21.46 3.60 14.91
CA SER A 519 22.17 3.62 16.19
C SER A 519 23.51 2.87 16.10
N ARG A 520 24.52 3.37 16.82
CA ARG A 520 25.87 2.81 16.86
C ARG A 520 26.22 2.45 18.28
N PHE A 521 26.64 1.22 18.52
CA PHE A 521 27.00 0.74 19.85
C PHE A 521 28.11 -0.30 19.76
N LYS A 522 28.84 -0.49 20.85
CA LYS A 522 29.89 -1.51 20.96
C LYS A 522 29.54 -2.48 22.07
N VAL A 523 29.80 -3.75 21.82
CA VAL A 523 29.64 -4.82 22.80
C VAL A 523 30.97 -5.52 22.97
N GLN A 524 31.39 -5.71 24.22
CA GLN A 524 32.62 -6.39 24.56
C GLN A 524 32.30 -7.54 25.51
N THR A 525 32.89 -8.71 25.26
CA THR A 525 32.86 -9.79 26.26
C THR A 525 33.71 -9.39 27.49
N PRO A 526 33.43 -9.97 28.67
CA PRO A 526 34.14 -9.72 29.92
C PRO A 526 35.67 -9.58 29.83
N ALA A 527 36.22 -8.84 30.80
CA ALA A 527 37.61 -8.43 30.82
C ALA A 527 38.60 -9.57 31.11
N GLU A 528 38.17 -10.72 31.61
CA GLU A 528 39.04 -11.86 31.90
C GLU A 528 38.99 -12.87 30.73
N GLY A 529 40.17 -13.30 30.24
CA GLY A 529 40.29 -14.28 29.16
C GLY A 529 40.05 -13.77 27.73
N PRO A 530 39.69 -14.69 26.80
CA PRO A 530 39.39 -14.36 25.40
C PRO A 530 38.37 -13.24 25.26
N ARG A 531 38.73 -12.20 24.49
CA ARG A 531 37.91 -11.00 24.31
C ARG A 531 37.36 -10.93 22.90
N ALA A 532 36.05 -10.73 22.77
CA ALA A 532 35.45 -10.22 21.55
C ALA A 532 35.11 -8.74 21.73
N ASP A 533 35.48 -7.93 20.74
CA ASP A 533 35.08 -6.53 20.58
C ASP A 533 34.27 -6.42 19.30
N VAL A 534 33.00 -6.03 19.41
CA VAL A 534 32.09 -5.93 18.28
C VAL A 534 31.47 -4.55 18.22
N ALA A 535 31.71 -3.84 17.13
CA ALA A 535 31.01 -2.61 16.80
C ALA A 535 29.79 -2.94 15.95
N PHE A 536 28.63 -2.41 16.33
CA PHE A 536 27.37 -2.55 15.62
C PHE A 536 26.85 -1.21 15.07
N ILE A 537 26.18 -1.28 13.93
CA ILE A 537 25.34 -0.22 13.38
C ILE A 537 23.98 -0.83 13.09
N TYR A 538 22.95 -0.42 13.83
CA TYR A 538 21.58 -0.87 13.60
C TYR A 538 20.80 0.18 12.81
N ASP A 539 20.31 -0.19 11.63
CA ASP A 539 19.39 0.60 10.83
C ASP A 539 17.94 0.10 11.08
N PRO A 540 17.12 0.88 11.82
CA PRO A 540 15.76 0.47 12.14
C PRO A 540 14.82 0.52 10.93
N LEU A 541 15.15 1.29 9.89
CA LEU A 541 14.27 1.49 8.73
C LEU A 541 14.46 0.38 7.69
N ASN A 542 15.65 -0.20 7.61
CA ASN A 542 15.97 -1.32 6.72
C ASN A 542 16.08 -2.67 7.45
N ALA A 543 15.90 -2.69 8.78
CA ALA A 543 16.02 -3.88 9.60
C ALA A 543 17.40 -4.57 9.46
N THR A 544 18.46 -3.78 9.36
CA THR A 544 19.82 -4.28 9.14
C THR A 544 20.69 -4.03 10.37
N LEU A 545 21.40 -5.05 10.82
CA LEU A 545 22.44 -4.96 11.85
C LEU A 545 23.80 -5.24 11.22
N ARG A 546 24.55 -4.17 10.94
CA ARG A 546 25.92 -4.27 10.47
C ARG A 546 26.85 -4.46 11.65
N TYR A 547 27.83 -5.35 11.52
CA TYR A 547 28.80 -5.62 12.58
C TYR A 547 30.24 -5.61 12.07
N THR A 548 31.17 -5.28 12.96
CA THR A 548 32.61 -5.51 12.79
C THR A 548 33.13 -6.10 14.09
N ALA A 549 33.56 -7.35 14.03
CA ALA A 549 34.02 -8.14 15.16
C ALA A 549 35.53 -8.35 15.10
N ARG A 550 36.18 -8.28 16.26
CA ARG A 550 37.58 -8.62 16.47
C ARG A 550 37.73 -9.43 17.75
N LEU A 551 38.55 -10.48 17.68
CA LEU A 551 38.97 -11.25 18.84
C LEU A 551 40.39 -10.87 19.23
N ASP A 552 40.60 -10.67 20.52
CA ASP A 552 41.90 -10.41 21.13
C ASP A 552 42.06 -11.31 22.39
N ARG A 553 43.28 -11.38 22.94
CA ARG A 553 43.60 -12.12 24.18
C ARG A 553 43.26 -13.63 24.14
N LEU A 554 43.38 -14.25 22.96
CA LEU A 554 43.17 -15.69 22.77
C LEU A 554 44.35 -16.56 23.26
N GLY A 555 45.58 -16.02 23.36
CA GLY A 555 46.76 -16.83 23.63
C GLY A 555 46.97 -17.89 22.53
N SER A 556 47.15 -19.16 22.94
CA SER A 556 47.18 -20.34 22.05
C SER A 556 45.82 -20.98 21.81
N ASP A 557 44.75 -20.45 22.41
CA ASP A 557 43.39 -20.98 22.20
C ASP A 557 42.88 -20.61 20.80
N GLU A 558 42.07 -21.51 20.23
CA GLU A 558 41.53 -21.34 18.89
C GLU A 558 40.07 -20.89 18.95
N PRO A 559 39.71 -19.78 18.28
CA PRO A 559 38.32 -19.35 18.21
C PRO A 559 37.52 -20.30 17.32
N VAL A 560 36.34 -20.69 17.79
CA VAL A 560 35.42 -21.58 17.09
C VAL A 560 34.25 -20.80 16.50
N ALA A 561 33.61 -19.94 17.30
CA ALA A 561 32.47 -19.14 16.88
C ALA A 561 32.30 -17.89 17.75
N LEU A 562 31.72 -16.83 17.18
CA LEU A 562 31.18 -15.71 17.93
C LEU A 562 29.74 -15.53 17.49
N THR A 563 28.80 -15.82 18.37
CA THR A 563 27.39 -15.87 18.01
C THR A 563 26.62 -14.72 18.58
N LEU A 564 25.56 -14.34 17.87
CA LEU A 564 24.49 -13.49 18.37
C LEU A 564 23.31 -14.40 18.73
N GLN A 565 22.86 -14.35 19.98
CA GLN A 565 21.85 -15.25 20.54
C GLN A 565 20.73 -14.48 21.23
N ARG A 566 19.55 -15.10 21.31
CA ARG A 566 18.42 -14.61 22.11
C ARG A 566 18.55 -15.07 23.56
N THR A 567 18.08 -14.25 24.49
CA THR A 567 17.77 -14.69 25.86
C THR A 567 16.30 -15.10 25.98
N GLU A 568 16.05 -16.22 26.65
CA GLU A 568 14.71 -16.69 27.03
C GLU A 568 14.69 -16.83 28.56
N ASP A 569 13.93 -15.98 29.26
CA ASP A 569 13.84 -15.93 30.72
C ASP A 569 15.19 -15.83 31.46
N GLY A 570 16.12 -15.04 30.90
CA GLY A 570 17.46 -14.88 31.45
C GLY A 570 18.39 -16.08 31.18
N LYS A 571 17.94 -17.06 30.40
CA LYS A 571 18.75 -18.21 29.95
C LYS A 571 19.17 -18.07 28.48
N PRO A 572 20.20 -18.82 28.06
CA PRO A 572 20.58 -18.92 26.67
C PRO A 572 19.47 -19.53 25.79
N GLY A 573 19.11 -18.85 24.71
CA GLY A 573 18.12 -19.28 23.73
C GLY A 573 18.73 -19.53 22.36
N ALA A 574 17.90 -19.43 21.31
CA ALA A 574 18.31 -19.72 19.93
C ALA A 574 19.43 -18.78 19.43
N ILE A 575 20.40 -19.36 18.70
CA ILE A 575 21.40 -18.63 17.93
C ILE A 575 20.72 -18.02 16.70
N ILE A 576 20.83 -16.70 16.54
CA ILE A 576 20.26 -16.01 15.37
C ILE A 576 21.30 -15.73 14.29
N ALA A 577 22.59 -15.63 14.65
CA ALA A 577 23.68 -15.50 13.68
C ALA A 577 25.01 -15.98 14.27
N ASN A 578 25.88 -16.51 13.40
CA ASN A 578 27.29 -16.68 13.70
C ASN A 578 28.11 -15.57 13.00
N LEU A 579 28.75 -14.72 13.79
CA LEU A 579 29.52 -13.56 13.36
C LEU A 579 30.95 -13.91 12.94
N LEU A 580 31.51 -15.03 13.45
CA LEU A 580 32.86 -15.51 13.15
C LEU A 580 32.89 -17.03 12.92
N ARG A 581 33.54 -17.47 11.84
CA ARG A 581 33.76 -18.89 11.54
C ARG A 581 34.98 -19.45 12.29
N PRO A 582 35.14 -20.78 12.39
CA PRO A 582 36.31 -21.39 13.02
C PRO A 582 37.64 -20.83 12.48
N GLY A 583 38.56 -20.49 13.38
CA GLY A 583 39.86 -19.91 13.07
C GLY A 583 39.85 -18.41 12.74
N GLN A 584 38.68 -17.79 12.53
CA GLN A 584 38.61 -16.35 12.26
C GLN A 584 38.82 -15.54 13.55
N ARG A 585 39.71 -14.54 13.46
CA ARG A 585 39.93 -13.56 14.53
C ARG A 585 39.29 -12.20 14.25
N LYS A 586 38.82 -11.96 13.02
CA LYS A 586 38.15 -10.74 12.59
C LYS A 586 37.11 -11.08 11.52
N ALA A 587 35.98 -10.38 11.55
CA ALA A 587 34.95 -10.44 10.52
C ALA A 587 34.10 -9.19 10.51
N SER A 588 33.46 -8.92 9.39
CA SER A 588 32.43 -7.90 9.25
C SER A 588 31.33 -8.42 8.35
N GLY A 589 30.11 -7.97 8.58
CA GLY A 589 28.96 -8.38 7.77
C GLY A 589 27.70 -7.61 8.13
N ASP A 590 26.65 -7.87 7.36
CA ASP A 590 25.32 -7.30 7.55
C ASP A 590 24.34 -8.43 7.84
N LEU A 591 23.54 -8.28 8.91
CA LEU A 591 22.48 -9.20 9.26
C LEU A 591 21.13 -8.56 8.94
N GLN A 592 20.30 -9.26 8.18
CA GLN A 592 18.90 -8.89 8.04
C GLN A 592 18.11 -9.45 9.22
N LEU A 593 17.40 -8.58 9.91
CA LEU A 593 16.63 -8.94 11.09
C LEU A 593 15.17 -9.20 10.72
N ASP A 594 14.66 -10.35 11.16
CA ASP A 594 13.23 -10.61 11.17
C ASP A 594 12.52 -9.77 12.25
N THR A 595 11.19 -9.84 12.29
CA THR A 595 10.39 -9.05 13.24
C THR A 595 10.68 -9.38 14.70
N ARG A 596 10.94 -10.65 15.04
CA ARG A 596 11.26 -11.05 16.42
C ARG A 596 12.64 -10.51 16.81
N ALA A 597 13.65 -10.65 15.95
CA ALA A 597 14.99 -10.13 16.15
C ALA A 597 15.02 -8.60 16.29
N ARG A 598 14.21 -7.86 15.52
CA ARG A 598 14.05 -6.40 15.70
C ARG A 598 13.49 -6.06 17.09
N ALA A 599 12.44 -6.76 17.52
CA ALA A 599 11.86 -6.56 18.85
C ALA A 599 12.83 -6.94 19.97
N ASP A 600 13.62 -8.01 19.78
CA ASP A 600 14.62 -8.46 20.74
C ASP A 600 15.78 -7.47 20.88
N ILE A 601 16.23 -6.84 19.79
CA ILE A 601 17.22 -5.75 19.86
C ILE A 601 16.69 -4.58 20.67
N ALA A 602 15.48 -4.11 20.37
CA ALA A 602 14.88 -2.98 21.07
C ALA A 602 14.67 -3.25 22.57
N ALA A 603 14.44 -4.50 22.94
CA ALA A 603 14.23 -4.93 24.32
C ALA A 603 15.50 -5.39 25.04
N GLY A 604 16.68 -5.31 24.41
CA GLY A 604 17.94 -5.78 25.01
C GLY A 604 17.99 -7.30 25.24
N ARG A 605 17.22 -8.08 24.48
CA ARG A 605 17.11 -9.54 24.59
C ARG A 605 18.09 -10.32 23.72
N LEU A 606 19.07 -9.64 23.12
CA LEU A 606 20.15 -10.29 22.39
C LEU A 606 21.47 -10.18 23.15
N TYR A 607 22.32 -11.20 23.03
CA TYR A 607 23.68 -11.18 23.59
C TYR A 607 24.69 -11.84 22.65
N LEU A 608 25.96 -11.45 22.80
CA LEU A 608 27.10 -12.10 22.18
C LEU A 608 27.57 -13.27 23.04
N ARG A 609 27.94 -14.38 22.40
CA ARG A 609 28.64 -15.49 23.06
C ARG A 609 29.82 -15.99 22.25
N LEU A 610 31.00 -16.00 22.88
CA LEU A 610 32.26 -16.46 22.29
C LEU A 610 32.52 -17.93 22.63
N TYR A 611 32.87 -18.71 21.61
CA TYR A 611 33.25 -20.12 21.71
C TYR A 611 34.69 -20.29 21.27
N THR A 612 35.45 -21.05 22.04
CA THR A 612 36.84 -21.41 21.75
C THR A 612 37.05 -22.91 21.97
N ARG A 613 38.23 -23.45 21.63
CA ARG A 613 38.52 -24.86 21.92
C ARG A 613 38.61 -25.14 23.41
N ALA A 614 39.16 -24.21 24.20
CA ALA A 614 39.16 -24.33 25.65
C ALA A 614 37.74 -24.19 26.25
N HIS A 615 36.84 -23.49 25.57
CA HIS A 615 35.47 -23.25 26.01
C HIS A 615 34.43 -23.65 24.95
N PRO A 616 34.27 -24.96 24.70
CA PRO A 616 33.41 -25.46 23.62
C PRO A 616 31.91 -25.23 23.87
N LEU A 617 31.53 -25.00 25.12
CA LEU A 617 30.16 -24.62 25.50
C LEU A 617 29.99 -23.10 25.67
N GLY A 618 31.00 -22.32 25.30
CA GLY A 618 31.01 -20.85 25.39
C GLY A 618 31.74 -20.34 26.63
N TRP A 619 32.49 -19.26 26.46
CA TRP A 619 33.29 -18.61 27.50
C TRP A 619 32.52 -17.53 28.25
N ALA A 620 31.98 -16.55 27.52
CA ALA A 620 31.39 -15.37 28.14
C ALA A 620 30.27 -14.76 27.30
N GLU A 621 29.33 -14.12 28.01
CA GLU A 621 28.14 -13.48 27.45
C GLU A 621 28.21 -11.96 27.63
N ALA A 622 27.73 -11.23 26.62
CA ALA A 622 27.63 -9.77 26.69
C ALA A 622 26.33 -9.28 26.02
N PRO A 623 25.42 -8.61 26.77
CA PRO A 623 24.15 -8.16 26.21
C PRO A 623 24.35 -7.04 25.18
N LEU A 624 23.50 -7.04 24.15
CA LEU A 624 23.38 -5.94 23.20
C LEU A 624 22.49 -4.87 23.83
N GLN A 625 23.06 -4.05 24.71
CA GLN A 625 22.40 -2.84 25.19
C GLN A 625 22.71 -1.69 24.23
N GLN A 626 21.68 -1.13 23.59
CA GLN A 626 21.81 0.15 22.92
C GLN A 626 22.01 1.22 24.00
N GLN A 627 23.13 1.95 23.92
CA GLN A 627 23.43 3.07 24.83
C GLN A 627 22.57 4.29 24.51
#